data_AF-A0AAD7MG01-F1
#
_entry.id   AF-A0AAD7MG01-F1
#
_cell.length_a   1.000
_cell.length_b   1.000
_cell.length_c   1.000
_cell.angle_alpha   90.00
_cell.angle_beta   90.00
_cell.angle_gamma   90.00
#
_symmetry.space_group_name_H-M   'P 1'
#
loop_
_entity.id
_entity.type
_entity.pdbx_description
1 polymer ?
#
loop_
_entity_poly.entity_id
_entity_poly.type
_entity_poly.pdbx_seq_one_letter_code
_entity_poly.pdbx_strand_id
1 'polypeptide(L)'
;MPERLSSDLKDRIVKWYFDDNLTMRDIVSLADVSLGLVSKTITLYCEYGQVTNPNSRRTGRPRLLSDGDENYIRAILAANPTLYLDEIQSKLASVRGAE
;
A
#
# COMPACT_ATOMS: atom_id res chain seq x y z
N MET A 1 -3.34 -7.71 -11.52
CA MET A 1 -3.41 -6.25 -11.26
C MET A 1 -2.55 -5.57 -12.30
N PRO A 2 -2.96 -4.44 -12.92
CA PRO A 2 -2.10 -3.77 -13.90
C PRO A 2 -0.78 -3.38 -13.25
N GLU A 3 0.31 -3.53 -14.00
CA GLU A 3 1.66 -3.21 -13.53
C GLU A 3 1.74 -1.74 -13.12
N ARG A 4 2.28 -1.51 -11.92
CA ARG A 4 2.51 -0.15 -11.44
C ARG A 4 3.71 0.40 -12.21
N LEU A 5 3.48 1.44 -13.00
CA LEU A 5 4.58 2.18 -13.62
C LEU A 5 5.61 2.58 -12.55
N SER A 6 6.89 2.34 -12.84
CA SER A 6 8.00 2.58 -11.90
C SER A 6 7.95 3.99 -11.31
N SER A 7 8.23 4.11 -10.00
CA SER A 7 8.36 5.40 -9.30
C SER A 7 9.35 6.32 -10.01
N ASP A 8 10.47 5.75 -10.48
CA ASP A 8 11.58 6.49 -11.06
C ASP A 8 11.17 7.21 -12.36
N LEU A 9 10.27 6.59 -13.14
CA LEU A 9 9.74 7.21 -14.35
C LEU A 9 8.84 8.40 -14.01
N LYS A 10 8.06 8.30 -12.92
CA LYS A 10 7.22 9.41 -12.46
C LYS A 10 8.06 10.55 -11.89
N ASP A 11 9.12 10.25 -11.15
CA ASP A 11 10.08 11.27 -10.68
C ASP A 11 10.73 11.99 -11.86
N ARG A 12 11.06 11.26 -12.93
CA ARG A 12 11.61 11.86 -14.16
C ARG A 12 10.60 12.75 -14.87
N ILE A 13 9.33 12.36 -14.94
CA ILE A 13 8.24 13.19 -15.48
C ILE A 13 8.13 14.52 -14.73
N VAL A 14 8.24 14.49 -13.40
CA VAL A 14 8.20 15.70 -12.57
C VAL A 14 9.40 16.60 -12.87
N LYS A 15 10.62 16.05 -12.93
CA LYS A 15 11.82 16.82 -13.30
C LYS A 15 11.70 17.47 -14.68
N TRP A 16 11.26 16.72 -15.69
CA TRP A 16 11.06 17.26 -17.02
C TRP A 16 10.05 18.41 -17.07
N TYR A 17 9.04 18.37 -16.22
CA TYR A 17 8.03 19.42 -16.16
C TYR A 17 8.51 20.67 -15.41
N PHE A 18 9.19 20.52 -14.27
CA PHE A 18 9.59 21.64 -13.41
C PHE A 18 11.00 22.18 -13.69
N ASP A 19 11.97 21.30 -13.95
CA ASP A 19 13.37 21.69 -14.16
C ASP A 19 13.61 22.07 -15.63
N ASP A 20 13.09 21.25 -16.56
CA ASP A 20 13.33 21.41 -18.00
C ASP A 20 12.20 22.19 -18.72
N ASN A 21 11.13 22.59 -18.01
CA ASN A 21 9.96 23.33 -18.54
C ASN A 21 9.34 22.69 -19.81
N LEU A 22 9.40 21.37 -19.94
CA LEU A 22 8.83 20.65 -21.08
C LEU A 22 7.30 20.63 -21.01
N THR A 23 6.64 20.70 -22.17
CA THR A 23 5.19 20.58 -22.19
C THR A 23 4.76 19.16 -21.89
N MET A 24 3.55 18.98 -21.34
CA MET A 24 3.02 17.63 -21.06
C MET A 24 2.95 16.75 -22.31
N ARG A 25 2.82 17.34 -23.51
CA ARG A 25 2.83 16.59 -24.78
C ARG A 25 4.22 16.10 -25.14
N ASP A 26 5.25 16.92 -24.94
CA ASP A 26 6.63 16.51 -25.17
C ASP A 26 7.03 15.40 -24.21
N ILE A 27 6.61 15.49 -22.95
CA ILE A 27 6.83 14.45 -21.94
C ILE A 27 6.15 13.14 -22.32
N VAL A 28 4.91 13.18 -22.83
CA VAL A 28 4.20 12.00 -23.35
C VAL A 28 5.00 11.33 -24.46
N SER A 29 5.51 12.11 -25.42
CA SER A 29 6.31 11.59 -26.53
C SER A 29 7.68 11.06 -26.07
N LEU A 30 8.31 11.66 -25.06
CA LEU A 30 9.61 11.24 -24.54
C LEU A 30 9.53 9.98 -23.66
N ALA A 31 8.47 9.87 -22.87
CA ALA A 31 8.29 8.81 -21.87
C ALA A 31 7.46 7.62 -22.38
N ASP A 32 6.83 7.76 -23.54
CA ASP A 32 5.88 6.80 -24.12
C ASP A 32 4.76 6.40 -23.13
N VAL A 33 4.19 7.39 -22.45
CA VAL A 33 3.08 7.20 -21.48
C VAL A 33 1.87 8.03 -21.86
N SER A 34 0.70 7.66 -21.34
CA SER A 34 -0.52 8.41 -21.60
C SER A 34 -0.49 9.82 -20.96
N LEU A 35 -1.11 10.79 -21.64
CA LEU A 35 -1.26 12.16 -21.14
C LEU A 35 -1.97 12.20 -19.78
N GLY A 36 -2.95 11.31 -19.57
CA GLY A 36 -3.64 11.18 -18.29
C GLY A 36 -2.72 10.77 -17.15
N LEU A 37 -1.70 9.93 -17.41
CA LEU A 37 -0.71 9.57 -16.41
C LEU A 37 0.18 10.76 -16.07
N VAL A 38 0.70 11.47 -17.07
CA VAL A 38 1.54 12.67 -16.89
C VAL A 38 0.81 13.73 -16.09
N SER A 39 -0.41 14.06 -16.49
CA SER A 39 -1.27 15.02 -15.77
C SER A 39 -1.50 14.58 -14.33
N LYS A 40 -1.86 13.32 -14.10
CA LYS A 40 -2.09 12.79 -12.75
C LYS A 40 -0.83 12.84 -11.88
N THR A 41 0.35 12.53 -12.44
CA THR A 41 1.62 12.59 -11.69
C THR A 41 1.98 14.01 -11.31
N ILE A 42 1.78 14.98 -12.21
CA ILE A 42 2.07 16.39 -11.95
C ILE A 42 1.10 16.93 -10.89
N THR A 43 -0.20 16.68 -11.04
CA THR A 43 -1.20 17.10 -10.05
C THR A 43 -0.89 16.53 -8.67
N LEU A 44 -0.58 15.24 -8.58
CA LEU A 44 -0.23 14.58 -7.31
C LEU A 44 1.03 15.18 -6.68
N TYR A 45 2.03 15.51 -7.48
CA TYR A 45 3.24 16.18 -7.01
C TYR A 45 2.97 17.60 -6.53
N CYS A 46 2.12 18.36 -7.22
CA CYS A 46 1.69 19.69 -6.77
C CYS A 46 0.92 19.65 -5.44
N GLU A 47 0.04 18.66 -5.25
CA GLU A 47 -0.81 18.55 -4.07
C GLU A 47 -0.09 17.97 -2.84
N TYR A 48 0.79 16.99 -3.04
CA TYR A 48 1.38 16.21 -1.96
C TYR A 48 2.92 16.20 -1.95
N GLY A 49 3.59 16.79 -2.94
CA GLY A 49 5.05 16.76 -3.08
C GLY A 49 5.62 15.37 -3.40
N GLN A 50 4.77 14.40 -3.77
CA GLN A 50 5.14 13.01 -3.99
C GLN A 50 4.49 12.46 -5.26
N VAL A 51 5.20 11.59 -5.97
CA VAL A 51 4.69 10.93 -7.20
C VAL A 51 3.96 9.61 -6.93
N THR A 52 3.94 9.19 -5.67
CA THR A 52 3.12 8.09 -5.17
C THR A 52 2.08 8.65 -4.22
N ASN A 53 0.84 8.16 -4.32
CA ASN A 53 -0.25 8.67 -3.50
C ASN A 53 0.01 8.29 -2.02
N PRO A 54 0.25 9.26 -1.12
CA PRO A 54 0.53 8.99 0.29
C PRO A 54 -0.69 8.39 1.00
N ASN A 55 -1.90 8.67 0.50
CA ASN A 55 -3.15 8.16 1.03
C ASN A 55 -3.58 6.83 0.39
N SER A 56 -2.71 6.20 -0.41
CA SER A 56 -2.96 4.88 -0.97
C SER A 56 -3.00 3.83 0.14
N ARG A 57 -4.15 3.69 0.80
CA ARG A 57 -4.39 2.63 1.78
C ARG A 57 -4.43 1.28 1.08
N ARG A 58 -3.95 0.25 1.78
CA ARG A 58 -4.11 -1.14 1.36
C ARG A 58 -5.61 -1.40 1.15
N THR A 59 -5.98 -1.74 -0.07
CA THR A 59 -7.35 -2.16 -0.36
C THR A 59 -7.62 -3.48 0.36
N GLY A 60 -8.59 -3.51 1.27
CA GLY A 60 -8.96 -4.70 2.04
C GLY A 60 -9.60 -4.37 3.38
N ARG A 61 -10.29 -5.35 3.96
CA ARG A 61 -10.80 -5.24 5.34
C ARG A 61 -9.61 -5.15 6.30
N PRO A 62 -9.62 -4.24 7.29
CA PRO A 62 -8.60 -4.22 8.34
C PRO A 62 -8.51 -5.59 9.03
N ARG A 63 -7.31 -5.96 9.47
CA ARG A 63 -7.09 -7.23 10.18
C ARG A 63 -7.91 -7.25 11.46
N LEU A 64 -8.61 -8.35 11.72
CA LEU A 64 -9.36 -8.57 12.96
C LEU A 64 -8.45 -9.01 14.11
N LEU A 65 -7.35 -9.69 13.77
CA LEU A 65 -6.31 -10.11 14.71
C LEU A 65 -5.21 -9.04 14.73
N SER A 66 -4.85 -8.60 15.93
CA SER A 66 -3.69 -7.76 16.16
C SER A 66 -2.42 -8.61 16.20
N ASP A 67 -1.25 -7.98 16.12
CA ASP A 67 0.03 -8.67 16.21
C ASP A 67 0.20 -9.38 17.57
N GLY A 68 -0.43 -8.86 18.63
CA GLY A 68 -0.45 -9.52 19.95
C GLY A 68 -1.24 -10.83 19.94
N ASP A 69 -2.36 -10.87 19.23
CA ASP A 69 -3.16 -12.10 19.08
C ASP A 69 -2.42 -13.15 18.27
N GLU A 70 -1.72 -12.74 17.21
CA GLU A 70 -0.91 -13.65 16.39
C GLU A 70 0.23 -14.27 17.21
N ASN A 71 0.91 -13.48 18.03
CA ASN A 71 1.94 -13.97 18.94
C ASN A 71 1.38 -14.94 19.99
N TYR A 72 0.19 -14.64 20.53
CA TYR A 72 -0.48 -15.52 21.48
C TYR A 72 -0.89 -16.86 20.85
N ILE A 73 -1.49 -16.84 19.66
CA ILE A 73 -1.85 -18.05 18.90
C ILE A 73 -0.61 -18.90 18.61
N ARG A 74 0.51 -18.28 18.21
CA ARG A 74 1.79 -18.97 17.99
C ARG A 74 2.32 -19.62 19.27
N ALA A 75 2.26 -18.92 20.40
CA ALA A 75 2.71 -19.45 21.69
C ALA A 75 1.86 -20.66 22.13
N ILE A 76 0.54 -20.58 21.94
CA ILE A 76 -0.38 -21.68 22.23
C ILE A 76 -0.07 -22.90 21.36
N LEU A 77 0.07 -22.70 20.05
CA LEU A 77 0.37 -23.78 19.10
C LEU A 77 1.74 -24.42 19.38
N ALA A 78 2.74 -23.62 19.79
CA ALA A 78 4.04 -24.13 20.19
C ALA A 78 3.96 -24.98 21.48
N ALA A 79 3.12 -24.59 22.43
CA ALA A 79 2.92 -25.33 23.68
C ALA A 79 2.08 -26.61 23.47
N ASN A 80 1.10 -26.57 22.56
CA ASN A 80 0.16 -27.66 22.31
C ASN A 80 -0.22 -27.70 20.81
N PRO A 81 0.51 -28.44 19.98
CA PRO A 81 0.31 -28.45 18.53
C PRO A 81 -0.97 -29.18 18.09
N THR A 82 -1.64 -29.89 18.99
CA THR A 82 -2.87 -30.65 18.71
C THR A 82 -4.16 -29.84 18.94
N LEU A 83 -4.05 -28.56 19.29
CA LEU A 83 -5.21 -27.69 19.54
C LEU A 83 -6.02 -27.48 18.27
N TYR A 84 -7.34 -27.65 18.40
CA TYR A 84 -8.28 -27.37 17.34
C TYR A 84 -8.54 -25.85 17.22
N LEU A 85 -9.07 -25.47 16.06
CA LEU A 85 -9.25 -24.05 15.72
C LEU A 85 -10.30 -23.37 16.59
N ASP A 86 -11.37 -24.08 16.96
CA ASP A 86 -12.40 -23.63 17.89
C ASP A 86 -11.84 -23.42 19.31
N GLU A 87 -10.97 -24.32 19.77
CA GLU A 87 -10.31 -24.18 21.08
C GLU A 87 -9.39 -22.96 21.12
N ILE A 88 -8.67 -22.69 20.02
CA ILE A 88 -7.84 -21.48 19.87
C ILE A 88 -8.73 -20.23 19.90
N GLN A 89 -9.88 -20.25 19.23
CA GLN A 89 -10.84 -19.14 19.23
C GLN A 89 -11.42 -18.88 20.62
N SER A 90 -11.83 -19.92 21.35
CA SER A 90 -12.33 -19.79 22.73
C SER A 90 -11.24 -19.21 23.65
N LYS A 91 -10.01 -19.73 23.58
CA LYS A 91 -8.89 -19.19 24.39
C LYS A 91 -8.58 -17.74 24.05
N LEU A 92 -8.64 -17.37 22.77
CA LEU A 92 -8.43 -15.98 22.34
C LEU A 92 -9.56 -15.07 22.83
N ALA A 93 -10.81 -15.52 22.78
CA ALA A 93 -11.97 -14.77 23.26
C ALA A 93 -11.89 -14.51 24.77
N SER A 94 -11.53 -15.53 25.56
CA SER A 94 -11.34 -15.40 27.01
C SER A 94 -10.22 -14.39 27.35
N VAL A 95 -9.10 -14.40 26.61
CA VAL A 95 -7.98 -13.47 26.85
C VAL A 95 -8.33 -12.03 26.46
N ARG A 96 -9.13 -11.84 25.41
CA ARG A 96 -9.62 -10.52 25.01
C ARG A 96 -10.68 -9.95 25.96
N GLY A 97 -11.16 -10.72 26.93
CA GLY A 97 -12.21 -10.29 27.86
C GLY A 97 -13.56 -10.05 27.18
N ALA A 98 -13.78 -10.67 26.02
CA ALA A 98 -15.06 -10.61 25.30
C ALA A 98 -15.94 -11.79 25.74
N GLU A 99 -16.48 -11.70 26.96
CA GLU A 99 -17.67 -12.45 27.38
C GLU A 99 -18.93 -11.62 27.15
#